data_AF-A0A3A8MME4-F1
#
_entry.id   AF-A0A3A8MME4-F1
#
_cell.length_a   1.000
_cell.length_b   1.000
_cell.length_c   1.000
_cell.angle_alpha   90.00
_cell.angle_beta   90.00
_cell.angle_gamma   90.00
#
_symmetry.space_group_name_H-M   'P 1'
#
loop_
_entity.id
_entity.type
_entity.pdbx_description
1 polymer ?
#
loop_
_entity_poly.entity_id
_entity_poly.type
_entity_poly.pdbx_seq_one_letter_code
_entity_poly.pdbx_strand_id
1 'polypeptide(L)'
;FNIMLEDIKAYLPKEKIWDVFLEVQIGTEVFEVRVGNQRNKYAYTAETSALIHLNNDFYRLTPYFTTDFNNISLYFTAITLTDSISMKLKGKNKIILTGLDRGYVFEEGMASVVLKDDMIVGMLSQTSENEVEILLSKDIKKRDFKNIVKLN
;
A
#
# COMPACT_ATOMS: atom_id res chain seq x y z
N PHE A 1 8.27 -10.73 12.49
CA PHE A 1 8.10 -9.33 12.90
C PHE A 1 6.85 -8.80 12.23
N ASN A 2 5.93 -8.19 12.98
CA ASN A 2 4.80 -7.46 12.40
C ASN A 2 5.17 -5.98 12.45
N ILE A 3 5.37 -5.35 11.29
CA ILE A 3 5.73 -3.93 11.18
C ILE A 3 4.46 -3.17 10.86
N MET A 4 3.89 -2.49 11.86
CA MET A 4 2.68 -1.70 11.67
C MET A 4 3.05 -0.39 10.99
N LEU A 5 2.49 -0.14 9.79
CA LEU A 5 2.75 1.10 9.05
C LEU A 5 2.37 2.35 9.86
N GLU A 6 1.36 2.22 10.72
CA GLU A 6 0.90 3.33 11.57
C GLU A 6 1.94 3.80 12.58
N ASP A 7 2.78 2.87 13.09
CA ASP A 7 3.84 3.17 14.06
C ASP A 7 5.06 3.80 13.38
N ILE A 8 5.31 3.44 12.11
CA ILE A 8 6.50 3.90 11.38
C ILE A 8 6.27 5.09 10.45
N LYS A 9 5.01 5.44 10.12
CA LYS A 9 4.66 6.49 9.14
C LYS A 9 5.29 7.85 9.44
N ALA A 10 5.51 8.19 10.72
CA ALA A 10 6.12 9.45 11.11
C ALA A 10 7.65 9.48 10.91
N TYR A 11 8.30 8.31 10.84
CA TYR A 11 9.74 8.19 10.69
C TYR A 11 10.16 8.02 9.23
N LEU A 12 9.35 7.33 8.42
CA LEU A 12 9.61 7.08 7.00
C LEU A 12 10.01 8.32 6.18
N PRO A 13 9.40 9.52 6.36
CA PRO A 13 9.78 10.70 5.57
C PRO A 13 11.19 11.22 5.81
N LYS A 14 11.89 10.75 6.86
CA LYS A 14 13.26 11.17 7.15
C LYS A 14 14.23 10.79 6.04
N GLU A 15 14.01 9.66 5.37
CA GLU A 15 14.88 9.14 4.32
C GLU A 15 14.06 8.45 3.22
N LYS A 16 14.63 8.37 2.01
CA LYS A 16 13.98 7.66 0.89
C LYS A 16 14.29 6.17 0.85
N ILE A 17 15.43 5.74 1.40
CA ILE A 17 15.90 4.36 1.34
C ILE A 17 16.05 3.86 2.77
N TRP A 18 15.32 2.80 3.09
CA TRP A 18 15.36 2.13 4.40
C TRP A 18 15.85 0.71 4.21
N ASP A 19 17.12 0.50 4.53
CA ASP A 19 17.76 -0.80 4.48
C ASP A 19 17.30 -1.69 5.64
N VAL A 20 16.96 -2.94 5.34
CA VAL A 20 16.51 -3.90 6.37
C VAL A 20 17.71 -4.66 6.93
N PHE A 21 17.90 -4.53 8.25
CA PHE A 21 18.86 -5.29 9.02
C PHE A 21 18.13 -6.15 10.05
N LEU A 22 18.75 -7.28 10.42
CA LEU A 22 18.39 -8.05 11.59
C LEU A 22 19.47 -7.82 12.64
N GLU A 23 19.09 -7.18 13.74
CA GLU A 23 19.93 -7.04 14.92
C GLU A 23 19.85 -8.33 15.76
N VAL A 24 21.00 -8.89 16.14
CA VAL A 24 21.11 -10.01 17.08
C VAL A 24 22.05 -9.60 18.20
N GLN A 25 21.54 -9.56 19.43
CA GLN A 25 22.31 -9.20 20.61
C GLN A 25 22.60 -10.42 21.49
N ILE A 26 23.87 -10.63 21.86
CA ILE A 26 24.31 -11.66 22.80
C ILE A 26 25.09 -10.98 23.92
N GLY A 27 24.46 -10.80 25.08
CA GLY A 27 25.00 -9.98 26.15
C GLY A 27 25.10 -8.51 25.72
N THR A 28 26.31 -7.99 25.58
CA THR A 28 26.57 -6.62 25.09
C THR A 28 27.07 -6.58 23.64
N GLU A 29 27.33 -7.74 23.03
CA GLU A 29 27.75 -7.81 21.63
C GLU A 29 26.52 -7.75 20.73
N VAL A 30 26.59 -6.88 19.71
CA VAL A 30 25.52 -6.66 18.73
C VAL A 30 26.04 -7.03 17.35
N PHE A 31 25.30 -7.89 16.66
CA PHE A 31 25.52 -8.23 15.27
C PHE A 31 24.43 -7.59 14.43
N GLU A 32 24.81 -6.79 13.44
CA GLU A 32 23.90 -6.25 12.43
C GLU A 32 24.04 -7.05 11.13
N VAL A 33 23.04 -7.86 10.83
CA VAL A 33 23.04 -8.70 9.62
C VAL A 33 22.14 -8.07 8.57
N ARG A 34 22.72 -7.62 7.45
CA ARG A 34 21.95 -7.15 6.29
C ARG A 34 21.20 -8.34 5.68
N VAL A 35 19.87 -8.22 5.54
CA VAL A 35 19.02 -9.34 5.08
C VAL A 35 18.53 -9.16 3.65
N GLY A 36 18.09 -10.27 3.04
CA GLY A 36 17.38 -10.31 1.76
C GLY A 36 18.12 -11.06 0.67
N ASN A 37 19.46 -11.09 0.67
CA ASN A 37 20.26 -11.84 -0.30
C ASN A 37 19.96 -13.35 -0.30
N GLN A 38 19.65 -13.91 0.87
CA GLN A 38 19.18 -15.27 1.07
C GLN A 38 17.70 -15.22 1.44
N ARG A 39 16.85 -15.77 0.56
CA ARG A 39 15.40 -15.74 0.72
C ARG A 39 14.71 -16.83 -0.11
N ASN A 40 13.48 -17.16 0.29
CA ASN A 40 12.54 -17.82 -0.61
C ASN A 40 12.17 -16.89 -1.78
N LYS A 41 11.56 -17.46 -2.82
CA LYS A 41 11.04 -16.67 -3.95
C LYS A 41 10.12 -15.56 -3.44
N TYR A 42 10.37 -14.32 -3.86
CA TYR A 42 9.54 -13.19 -3.51
C TYR A 42 8.12 -13.36 -4.07
N ALA A 43 7.11 -13.12 -3.24
CA ALA A 43 5.73 -13.50 -3.54
C ALA A 43 5.00 -12.52 -4.46
N TYR A 44 5.56 -11.32 -4.68
CA TYR A 44 4.95 -10.25 -5.45
C TYR A 44 5.75 -9.94 -6.70
N THR A 45 5.12 -9.36 -7.71
CA THR A 45 5.81 -8.72 -8.83
C THR A 45 6.70 -7.58 -8.30
N ALA A 46 7.84 -7.37 -8.96
CA ALA A 46 8.72 -6.24 -8.67
C ALA A 46 7.94 -4.91 -8.70
N GLU A 47 8.39 -3.93 -7.92
CA GLU A 47 7.78 -2.60 -7.80
C GLU A 47 6.38 -2.54 -7.15
N THR A 48 5.78 -3.69 -6.82
CA THR A 48 4.54 -3.76 -6.02
C THR A 48 4.72 -2.98 -4.72
N SER A 49 3.76 -2.10 -4.42
CA SER A 49 3.87 -1.11 -3.36
C SER A 49 2.65 -1.09 -2.44
N ALA A 50 2.81 -0.46 -1.28
CA ALA A 50 1.70 -0.09 -0.41
C ALA A 50 1.47 1.43 -0.45
N LEU A 51 0.21 1.85 -0.47
CA LEU A 51 -0.17 3.26 -0.37
C LEU A 51 -0.08 3.72 1.10
N ILE A 52 0.55 4.88 1.34
CA ILE A 52 0.61 5.51 2.66
C ILE A 52 0.08 6.93 2.55
N HIS A 53 -0.87 7.28 3.41
CA HIS A 53 -1.37 8.64 3.54
C HIS A 53 -0.80 9.29 4.82
N LEU A 54 -0.17 10.46 4.67
CA LEU A 54 0.45 11.19 5.77
C LEU A 54 0.33 12.70 5.53
N ASN A 55 -0.21 13.44 6.50
CA ASN A 55 -0.33 14.90 6.46
C ASN A 55 -0.98 15.48 5.18
N ASN A 56 -2.03 14.82 4.67
CA ASN A 56 -2.74 15.14 3.41
C ASN A 56 -1.97 14.82 2.12
N ASP A 57 -0.76 14.28 2.23
CA ASP A 57 0.05 13.82 1.11
C ASP A 57 -0.01 12.29 0.96
N PHE A 58 0.22 11.81 -0.26
CA PHE A 58 0.27 10.40 -0.58
C PHE A 58 1.70 9.97 -0.90
N TYR A 59 2.06 8.80 -0.40
CA TYR A 59 3.35 8.18 -0.58
C TYR A 59 3.17 6.72 -0.99
N ARG A 60 4.21 6.17 -1.61
CA ARG A 60 4.35 4.72 -1.77
C ARG A 60 5.50 4.21 -0.92
N LEU A 61 5.29 3.05 -0.30
CA LEU A 61 6.36 2.23 0.26
C LEU A 61 6.57 1.04 -0.67
N THR A 62 7.75 0.95 -1.26
CA THR A 62 8.08 -0.05 -2.29
C THR A 62 9.23 -0.91 -1.80
N PRO A 63 8.98 -2.16 -1.40
CA PRO A 63 10.05 -3.11 -1.18
C PRO A 63 10.78 -3.41 -2.49
N TYR A 64 12.10 -3.40 -2.46
CA TYR A 64 12.93 -3.76 -3.61
C TYR A 64 14.21 -4.47 -3.17
N PHE A 65 14.89 -5.10 -4.12
CA PHE A 65 16.18 -5.75 -3.88
C PHE A 65 17.30 -4.93 -4.52
N THR A 66 18.38 -4.69 -3.78
CA THR A 66 19.51 -3.88 -4.24
C THR A 66 20.34 -4.60 -5.31
N THR A 67 20.93 -3.85 -6.23
CA THR A 67 21.69 -4.43 -7.36
C THR A 67 23.03 -5.05 -6.93
N ASP A 68 23.65 -4.49 -5.90
CA ASP A 68 24.99 -4.86 -5.44
C ASP A 68 25.03 -6.26 -4.80
N PHE A 69 24.14 -6.50 -3.84
CA PHE A 69 24.15 -7.70 -3.00
C PHE A 69 22.78 -8.40 -2.94
N ASN A 70 21.78 -7.93 -3.70
CA ASN A 70 20.44 -8.51 -3.73
C ASN A 70 19.75 -8.54 -2.35
N ASN A 71 20.09 -7.59 -1.48
CA ASN A 71 19.49 -7.40 -0.17
C ASN A 71 18.19 -6.60 -0.27
N ILE A 72 17.28 -6.75 0.70
CA ILE A 72 15.98 -6.07 0.68
C ILE A 72 16.06 -4.67 1.29
N SER A 73 15.45 -3.69 0.64
CA SER A 73 15.28 -2.33 1.14
C SER A 73 13.85 -1.86 0.90
N LEU A 74 13.45 -0.80 1.59
CA LEU A 74 12.17 -0.14 1.38
C LEU A 74 12.42 1.26 0.80
N TYR A 75 11.85 1.52 -0.37
CA TYR A 75 11.88 2.83 -1.00
C TYR A 75 10.62 3.60 -0.64
N PHE A 76 10.76 4.77 -0.01
CA PHE A 76 9.68 5.64 0.39
C PHE A 76 9.74 6.95 -0.39
N THR A 77 8.69 7.26 -1.14
CA THR A 77 8.62 8.51 -1.92
C THR A 77 7.18 8.99 -2.07
N ALA A 78 7.02 10.31 -2.22
CA ALA A 78 5.74 10.93 -2.53
C ALA A 78 5.24 10.49 -3.92
N ILE A 79 3.92 10.45 -4.09
CA ILE A 79 3.22 10.16 -5.34
C ILE A 79 2.01 11.08 -5.49
N THR A 80 1.57 11.29 -6.73
CA THR A 80 0.24 11.81 -7.02
C THR A 80 -0.73 10.64 -7.12
N LEU A 81 -1.76 10.60 -6.27
CA LEU A 81 -2.70 9.47 -6.20
C LEU A 81 -3.36 9.18 -7.56
N THR A 82 -3.85 10.22 -8.24
CA THR A 82 -4.56 10.10 -9.54
C THR A 82 -3.66 9.66 -10.69
N ASP A 83 -2.36 9.89 -10.58
CA ASP A 83 -1.38 9.47 -11.59
C ASP A 83 -0.93 8.03 -11.33
N SER A 84 -1.11 7.52 -10.10
CA SER A 84 -0.65 6.18 -9.69
C SER A 84 -1.75 5.12 -9.65
N ILE A 85 -2.97 5.51 -9.26
CA ILE A 85 -4.11 4.60 -9.07
C ILE A 85 -5.34 5.22 -9.72
N SER A 86 -5.94 4.51 -10.67
CA SER A 86 -7.24 4.89 -11.22
C SER A 86 -8.37 4.28 -10.41
N MET A 87 -9.43 5.05 -10.18
CA MET A 87 -10.65 4.61 -9.51
C MET A 87 -11.81 4.62 -10.51
N LYS A 88 -12.45 3.47 -10.75
CA LYS A 88 -13.57 3.32 -11.69
C LYS A 88 -14.76 2.60 -11.07
N LEU A 89 -15.96 2.96 -11.50
CA LEU A 89 -17.19 2.24 -11.14
C LEU A 89 -17.46 1.12 -12.16
N LYS A 90 -17.54 -0.13 -11.69
CA LYS A 90 -17.94 -1.31 -12.47
C LYS A 90 -19.36 -1.70 -12.08
N GLY A 91 -20.28 -1.65 -13.04
CA GLY A 91 -21.71 -1.83 -12.74
C GLY A 91 -22.25 -0.68 -11.88
N LYS A 92 -22.87 -1.00 -10.74
CA LYS A 92 -23.47 0.00 -9.83
C LYS A 92 -22.99 -0.10 -8.38
N ASN A 93 -22.39 -1.22 -7.97
CA ASN A 93 -22.01 -1.50 -6.59
C ASN A 93 -20.57 -1.99 -6.45
N LYS A 94 -19.72 -1.85 -7.48
CA LYS A 94 -18.30 -2.24 -7.41
C LYS A 94 -17.42 -1.06 -7.77
N ILE A 95 -16.51 -0.70 -6.88
CA ILE A 95 -15.43 0.24 -7.16
C ILE A 95 -14.17 -0.57 -7.45
N ILE A 96 -13.50 -0.25 -8.55
CA ILE A 96 -12.24 -0.89 -8.94
C ILE A 96 -11.13 0.14 -8.78
N LEU A 97 -10.11 -0.22 -8.00
CA LEU A 97 -8.84 0.50 -7.90
C LEU A 97 -7.82 -0.26 -8.74
N THR A 98 -7.25 0.40 -9.76
CA THR A 98 -6.25 -0.19 -10.64
C THR A 98 -4.97 0.62 -10.55
N GLY A 99 -3.88 -0.02 -10.12
CA GLY A 99 -2.53 0.54 -10.18
C GLY A 99 -2.08 0.70 -11.64
N LEU A 100 -1.66 1.92 -12.00
CA LEU A 100 -1.36 2.29 -13.39
C LEU A 100 0.06 1.86 -13.81
N ASP A 101 1.06 2.23 -13.01
CA ASP A 101 2.47 1.91 -13.29
C ASP A 101 2.99 0.69 -12.54
N ARG A 102 2.30 0.27 -11.48
CA ARG A 102 2.71 -0.78 -10.54
C ARG A 102 1.53 -1.35 -9.77
N GLY A 103 1.71 -2.54 -9.21
CA GLY A 103 0.75 -3.13 -8.28
C GLY A 103 0.66 -2.37 -6.96
N TYR A 104 -0.55 -2.23 -6.43
CA TYR A 104 -0.78 -1.73 -5.07
C TYR A 104 -1.58 -2.76 -4.29
N VAL A 105 -1.03 -3.19 -3.16
CA VAL A 105 -1.67 -4.15 -2.26
C VAL A 105 -2.34 -3.43 -1.10
N PHE A 106 -3.52 -3.92 -0.72
CA PHE A 106 -4.33 -3.39 0.37
C PHE A 106 -4.74 -4.53 1.31
N GLU A 107 -5.09 -4.18 2.55
CA GLU A 107 -5.65 -5.15 3.49
C GLU A 107 -7.07 -5.53 3.05
N GLU A 108 -7.30 -6.82 2.79
CA GLU A 108 -8.64 -7.33 2.47
C GLU A 108 -9.56 -7.29 3.69
N GLY A 109 -10.85 -7.07 3.47
CA GLY A 109 -11.82 -7.01 4.57
C GLY A 109 -12.87 -5.92 4.39
N MET A 110 -13.36 -5.37 5.50
CA MET A 110 -14.34 -4.29 5.47
C MET A 110 -13.70 -2.99 4.98
N ALA A 111 -14.39 -2.31 4.08
CA ALA A 111 -14.02 -1.00 3.58
C ALA A 111 -15.23 -0.06 3.56
N SER A 112 -15.00 1.23 3.40
CA SER A 112 -16.07 2.23 3.28
C SER A 112 -15.71 3.37 2.35
N VAL A 113 -16.71 3.88 1.62
CA VAL A 113 -16.61 5.15 0.91
C VAL A 113 -17.52 6.18 1.56
N VAL A 114 -16.96 7.37 1.77
CA VAL A 114 -17.63 8.48 2.44
C VAL A 114 -17.88 9.57 1.40
N LEU A 115 -19.13 9.94 1.24
CA LEU A 115 -19.58 11.12 0.52
C LEU A 115 -19.82 12.26 1.52
N LYS A 116 -20.19 13.44 1.04
CA LYS A 116 -20.46 14.60 1.91
C LYS A 116 -21.53 14.32 2.98
N ASP A 117 -22.62 13.65 2.59
CA ASP A 117 -23.82 13.44 3.43
C ASP A 117 -24.25 11.95 3.50
N ASP A 118 -23.42 11.02 3.04
CA ASP A 118 -23.73 9.57 3.02
C ASP A 118 -22.46 8.73 3.17
N MET A 119 -22.60 7.50 3.63
CA MET A 119 -21.51 6.53 3.72
C MET A 119 -22.00 5.17 3.21
N ILE A 120 -21.15 4.50 2.44
CA ILE A 120 -21.44 3.18 1.90
C ILE A 120 -20.34 2.21 2.35
N VAL A 121 -20.72 1.22 3.15
CA VAL A 121 -19.84 0.11 3.53
C VAL A 121 -19.74 -0.90 2.39
N GLY A 122 -18.62 -1.60 2.31
CA GLY A 122 -18.37 -2.67 1.36
C GLY A 122 -17.30 -3.65 1.84
N MET A 123 -17.01 -4.65 1.01
CA MET A 123 -15.92 -5.59 1.22
C MET A 123 -14.85 -5.37 0.15
N LEU A 124 -13.62 -5.14 0.58
CA LEU A 124 -12.43 -5.04 -0.24
C LEU A 124 -11.81 -6.41 -0.44
N SER A 125 -11.53 -6.77 -1.69
CA SER A 125 -10.73 -7.94 -2.04
C SER A 125 -9.70 -7.62 -3.13
N GLN A 126 -8.52 -8.24 -3.01
CA GLN A 126 -7.44 -8.15 -3.99
C GLN A 126 -7.72 -9.14 -5.12
N THR A 127 -8.19 -8.63 -6.26
CA THR A 127 -8.55 -9.48 -7.41
C THR A 127 -7.34 -9.89 -8.26
N SER A 128 -6.32 -9.05 -8.30
CA SER A 128 -5.00 -9.31 -8.88
C SER A 128 -3.96 -8.44 -8.15
N GLU A 129 -2.66 -8.63 -8.36
CA GLU A 129 -1.63 -7.79 -7.72
C GLU A 129 -1.76 -6.28 -8.01
N ASN A 130 -2.45 -5.90 -9.09
CA ASN A 130 -2.64 -4.49 -9.47
C ASN A 130 -4.10 -4.03 -9.48
N GLU A 131 -5.07 -4.89 -9.18
CA GLU A 131 -6.48 -4.54 -9.12
C GLU A 131 -7.14 -4.97 -7.81
N VAL A 132 -7.83 -4.02 -7.20
CA VAL A 132 -8.65 -4.20 -6.00
C VAL A 132 -10.10 -3.91 -6.32
N GLU A 133 -11.00 -4.77 -5.85
CA GLU A 133 -12.44 -4.58 -5.93
C GLU A 133 -12.99 -4.24 -4.54
N ILE A 134 -13.81 -3.19 -4.46
CA ILE A 134 -14.64 -2.90 -3.30
C ILE A 134 -16.10 -3.16 -3.69
N LEU A 135 -16.66 -4.27 -3.19
CA LEU A 135 -18.07 -4.62 -3.35
C LEU A 135 -18.90 -3.87 -2.30
N LEU A 136 -19.62 -2.85 -2.73
CA LEU A 136 -20.47 -2.01 -1.90
C LEU A 136 -21.77 -2.73 -1.51
N SER A 137 -22.25 -2.43 -0.31
CA SER A 137 -23.52 -2.96 0.23
C SER A 137 -24.78 -2.44 -0.47
N LYS A 138 -24.69 -1.29 -1.15
CA LYS A 138 -25.78 -0.71 -1.97
C LYS A 138 -25.22 -0.10 -3.26
N ASP A 139 -26.09 0.09 -4.24
CA ASP A 139 -25.78 0.80 -5.48
C ASP A 139 -25.35 2.26 -5.20
N ILE A 140 -24.29 2.71 -5.88
CA ILE A 140 -23.87 4.11 -5.95
C ILE A 140 -24.15 4.68 -7.34
N LYS A 141 -24.81 5.84 -7.41
CA LYS A 141 -25.05 6.50 -8.70
C LYS A 141 -23.74 7.09 -9.23
N LYS A 142 -23.57 7.12 -10.55
CA LYS A 142 -22.38 7.68 -11.20
C LYS A 142 -22.07 9.13 -10.78
N ARG A 143 -23.09 9.95 -10.51
CA ARG A 143 -22.93 11.33 -10.04
C ARG A 143 -22.37 11.40 -8.61
N ASP A 144 -22.76 10.45 -7.78
CA ASP A 144 -22.38 10.39 -6.37
C ASP A 144 -20.97 9.80 -6.24
N PHE A 145 -20.61 8.83 -7.09
CA PHE A 145 -19.24 8.28 -7.21
C PHE A 145 -18.18 9.35 -7.47
N LYS A 146 -18.48 10.39 -8.26
CA LYS A 146 -17.55 11.51 -8.50
C LYS A 146 -17.36 12.42 -7.29
N ASN A 147 -18.25 12.31 -6.30
CA ASN A 147 -18.27 13.12 -5.08
C ASN A 147 -17.84 12.30 -3.85
N ILE A 148 -17.12 11.20 -4.04
CA ILE A 148 -16.46 10.50 -2.93
C ILE A 148 -15.40 11.43 -2.35
N VAL A 149 -15.51 11.69 -1.06
CA VAL A 149 -14.62 12.60 -0.31
C VAL A 149 -13.51 11.81 0.37
N LYS A 150 -13.81 10.60 0.86
CA LYS A 150 -12.85 9.75 1.58
C LYS A 150 -13.12 8.28 1.30
N LEU A 151 -12.05 7.49 1.27
CA LEU A 151 -12.08 6.03 1.23
C LEU A 151 -11.32 5.53 2.47
N ASN A 152 -11.95 4.65 3.25
CA ASN A 152 -11.32 3.96 4.37
C ASN A 152 -11.23 2.47 4.06
#